data_AF-A0A6P7FBQ8-F1
#
_entry.id   AF-A0A6P7FBQ8-F1
#
_cell.length_a   1.000
_cell.length_b   1.000
_cell.length_c   1.000
_cell.angle_alpha   90.00
_cell.angle_beta   90.00
_cell.angle_gamma   90.00
#
_symmetry.space_group_name_H-M   'P 1'
#
loop_
_entity.id
_entity.type
_entity.pdbx_description
1 polymer ?
#
loop_
_entity_poly.entity_id
_entity_poly.type
_entity_poly.pdbx_seq_one_letter_code
_entity_poly.pdbx_strand_id
1 'polypeptide(L)'
;MLNFTNKIVTRTLLFSYRPNLVKNGFKNFTTSTPRNIKRGTFRLGLTGITVGALVGTGYSIHYMNKPRAHILNEEITIAQVKEMPSMKPTRFVKNVGDMGLELTLYQYQTCPFCCKVRAFLDYYGISYNLIEVDPVLRQAIKWSPYRKVPILVVKTEDGYQPLIDSTMIVSALASYLFEDNKKDLPEIVKCFPNVSYVDDDGLKKNEIMNRYFIMLNNRKDLQAIEQKSSEERKWRKWADSVLVHTLSPNVYRTSEEALQSFNWFSEVGEWEANFPSWERYLMIYVGASAMWLIGKRLKKRHNLKDDVRQSLYDECNYWLRAVKSKGGQFMGGQTPNLADLAVYGVLSSIEGCLAFKDLLNNTKIGPWYFGMKQCISEHEGAKSI
;
A
#
# COMPACT_ATOMS: atom_id res chain seq x y z
N MET A 1 12.09 67.89 -5.68
CA MET A 1 13.31 68.28 -4.96
C MET A 1 14.06 67.01 -4.54
N LEU A 2 15.23 66.81 -5.16
CA LEU A 2 16.43 66.05 -4.71
C LEU A 2 16.24 64.59 -4.27
N ASN A 3 16.47 63.55 -5.09
CA ASN A 3 17.68 63.01 -5.76
C ASN A 3 18.73 62.27 -4.89
N PHE A 4 18.89 60.97 -5.21
CA PHE A 4 20.08 60.08 -5.23
C PHE A 4 20.82 59.80 -3.89
N THR A 5 21.36 58.60 -3.58
CA THR A 5 22.11 57.63 -4.41
C THR A 5 22.27 56.26 -3.70
N ASN A 6 22.50 55.23 -4.53
CA ASN A 6 22.83 53.82 -4.25
C ASN A 6 23.91 53.50 -3.19
N LYS A 7 23.77 52.34 -2.52
CA LYS A 7 24.88 51.38 -2.34
C LYS A 7 24.38 49.95 -2.06
N ILE A 8 24.69 49.08 -3.01
CA ILE A 8 24.61 47.61 -2.94
C ILE A 8 25.75 47.11 -2.04
N VAL A 9 25.45 46.28 -1.03
CA VAL A 9 26.44 45.45 -0.35
C VAL A 9 25.87 44.05 -0.10
N THR A 10 26.44 43.11 -0.84
CA THR A 10 26.31 41.65 -0.76
C THR A 10 26.68 41.17 0.65
N ARG A 11 25.77 40.48 1.34
CA ARG A 11 26.04 39.87 2.65
C ARG A 11 26.04 38.34 2.54
N THR A 12 27.23 37.82 2.23
CA THR A 12 27.57 36.40 2.30
C THR A 12 27.60 35.96 3.76
N LEU A 13 26.63 35.15 4.20
CA LEU A 13 26.66 34.47 5.50
C LEU A 13 27.43 33.16 5.36
N LEU A 14 28.72 33.21 5.70
CA LEU A 14 29.55 32.02 5.94
C LEU A 14 29.17 31.43 7.30
N PHE A 15 28.43 30.32 7.30
CA PHE A 15 28.30 29.46 8.47
C PHE A 15 29.54 28.56 8.58
N SER A 16 30.37 28.85 9.58
CA SER A 16 31.53 28.05 9.97
C SER A 16 31.11 26.73 10.59
N TYR A 17 31.39 25.62 9.90
CA TYR A 17 31.26 24.26 10.43
C TYR A 17 32.57 23.88 11.17
N ARG A 18 32.50 23.71 12.50
CA ARG A 18 33.60 23.19 13.33
C ARG A 18 33.50 21.65 13.41
N PRO A 19 34.54 20.89 13.04
CA PRO A 19 34.59 19.47 13.35
C PRO A 19 35.15 19.22 14.77
N ASN A 20 34.43 18.45 15.57
CA ASN A 20 34.85 17.99 16.89
C ASN A 20 35.98 16.97 16.79
N LEU A 21 37.20 17.38 17.13
CA LEU A 21 38.35 16.52 17.40
C LEU A 21 38.34 16.09 18.87
N VAL A 22 37.93 14.85 19.14
CA VAL A 22 38.09 14.22 20.45
C VAL A 22 39.56 13.76 20.58
N LYS A 23 40.30 14.47 21.44
CA LYS A 23 41.67 14.17 21.86
C LYS A 23 41.67 12.95 22.80
N ASN A 24 42.29 11.85 22.37
CA ASN A 24 42.71 10.79 23.29
C ASN A 24 44.08 11.13 23.89
N GLY A 25 44.12 11.25 25.22
CA GLY A 25 45.32 11.52 26.00
C GLY A 25 46.24 10.31 26.08
N PHE A 26 47.47 10.47 25.61
CA PHE A 26 48.57 9.56 25.92
C PHE A 26 49.05 9.81 27.35
N LYS A 27 48.87 8.83 28.24
CA LYS A 27 49.60 8.75 29.51
C LYS A 27 50.76 7.78 29.31
N ASN A 28 51.97 8.30 29.46
CA ASN A 28 53.21 7.53 29.52
C ASN A 28 53.24 6.70 30.80
N PHE A 29 53.40 5.39 30.66
CA PHE A 29 53.94 4.54 31.72
C PHE A 29 55.17 3.82 31.16
N THR A 30 56.33 4.29 31.60
CA THR A 30 57.60 3.59 31.49
C THR A 30 57.71 2.59 32.64
N THR A 31 57.72 1.30 32.33
CA THR A 31 58.41 0.30 33.15
C THR A 31 59.14 -0.66 32.22
N SER A 32 60.45 -0.70 32.41
CA SER A 32 61.41 -1.58 31.78
C SER A 32 61.19 -3.04 32.20
N THR A 33 61.07 -3.95 31.24
CA THR A 33 61.58 -5.34 31.36
C THR A 33 61.65 -5.98 29.97
N PRO A 34 62.76 -6.60 29.57
CA PRO A 34 62.87 -7.21 28.24
C PRO A 34 62.18 -8.57 28.26
N ARG A 35 61.11 -8.74 27.46
CA ARG A 35 60.54 -10.06 27.16
C ARG A 35 60.58 -10.32 25.66
N ASN A 36 61.40 -11.33 25.31
CA ASN A 36 61.51 -11.95 24.00
C ASN A 36 60.17 -12.05 23.26
N ILE A 37 60.01 -11.28 22.18
CA ILE A 37 58.90 -11.43 21.24
C ILE A 37 59.17 -12.70 20.43
N LYS A 38 58.45 -13.78 20.77
CA LYS A 38 58.45 -15.02 19.99
C LYS A 38 57.95 -14.73 18.57
N ARG A 39 58.68 -15.20 17.55
CA ARG A 39 58.41 -15.14 16.10
C ARG A 39 57.00 -15.62 15.63
N GLY A 40 56.12 -16.07 16.52
CA GLY A 40 54.80 -16.61 16.20
C GLY A 40 53.68 -15.58 16.00
N THR A 41 53.75 -14.39 16.60
CA THR A 41 52.66 -13.39 16.55
C THR A 41 52.66 -12.56 15.27
N PHE A 42 53.82 -12.36 14.63
CA PHE A 42 53.92 -11.60 13.38
C PHE A 42 53.29 -12.33 12.20
N ARG A 43 53.38 -13.67 12.15
CA ARG A 43 52.75 -14.49 11.09
C ARG A 43 51.23 -14.46 11.18
N LEU A 44 50.65 -14.49 12.39
CA LEU A 44 49.19 -14.41 12.60
C LEU A 44 48.60 -13.03 12.26
N GLY A 45 49.33 -11.95 12.53
CA GLY A 45 48.92 -10.60 12.11
C GLY A 45 48.92 -10.44 10.60
N LEU A 46 49.96 -10.96 9.91
CA LEU A 46 50.06 -10.86 8.46
C LEU A 46 48.98 -11.70 7.75
N THR A 47 48.70 -12.92 8.22
CA THR A 47 47.64 -13.78 7.67
C THR A 47 46.25 -13.22 7.95
N GLY A 48 46.01 -12.63 9.12
CA GLY A 48 44.74 -11.96 9.44
C GLY A 48 44.45 -10.75 8.53
N ILE A 49 45.45 -9.91 8.26
CA ILE A 49 45.31 -8.74 7.37
C ILE A 49 45.06 -9.17 5.93
N THR A 50 45.74 -10.22 5.45
CA THR A 50 45.57 -10.72 4.07
C THR A 50 44.23 -11.39 3.85
N VAL A 51 43.74 -12.20 4.81
CA VAL A 51 42.39 -12.79 4.73
C VAL A 51 41.31 -11.72 4.86
N GLY A 52 41.46 -10.77 5.78
CA GLY A 52 40.52 -9.65 5.95
C GLY A 52 40.43 -8.77 4.70
N ALA A 53 41.57 -8.49 4.05
CA ALA A 53 41.60 -7.73 2.80
C ALA A 53 40.95 -8.50 1.64
N LEU A 54 41.16 -9.82 1.52
CA LEU A 54 40.57 -10.63 0.46
C LEU A 54 39.05 -10.83 0.63
N VAL A 55 38.59 -11.05 1.86
CA VAL A 55 37.14 -11.13 2.14
C VAL A 55 36.48 -9.75 1.95
N GLY A 56 37.14 -8.68 2.40
CA GLY A 56 36.65 -7.32 2.23
C GLY A 56 36.58 -6.88 0.77
N THR A 57 37.61 -7.17 -0.04
CA THR A 57 37.61 -6.86 -1.48
C THR A 57 36.67 -7.78 -2.25
N GLY A 58 36.64 -9.08 -1.94
CA GLY A 58 35.69 -10.02 -2.54
C GLY A 58 34.23 -9.63 -2.28
N TYR A 59 33.90 -9.27 -1.04
CA TYR A 59 32.56 -8.78 -0.68
C TYR A 59 32.25 -7.43 -1.34
N SER A 60 33.22 -6.50 -1.40
CA SER A 60 33.03 -5.20 -2.04
C SER A 60 32.85 -5.32 -3.55
N ILE A 61 33.62 -6.19 -4.23
CA ILE A 61 33.49 -6.46 -5.67
C ILE A 61 32.16 -7.15 -5.95
N HIS A 62 31.75 -8.12 -5.12
CA HIS A 62 30.43 -8.75 -5.22
C HIS A 62 29.29 -7.76 -5.02
N TYR A 63 29.42 -6.83 -4.07
CA TYR A 63 28.42 -5.79 -3.80
C TYR A 63 28.38 -4.73 -4.91
N MET A 64 29.53 -4.34 -5.48
CA MET A 64 29.64 -3.39 -6.59
C MET A 64 29.18 -3.99 -7.94
N ASN A 65 29.27 -5.32 -8.11
CA ASN A 65 28.77 -6.04 -9.28
C ASN A 65 27.31 -6.48 -9.16
N LYS A 66 26.60 -6.11 -8.09
CA LYS A 66 25.13 -6.25 -8.11
C LYS A 66 24.58 -5.32 -9.19
N PRO A 67 23.72 -5.82 -10.11
CA PRO A 67 23.13 -4.97 -11.12
C PRO A 67 22.37 -3.85 -10.41
N ARG A 68 22.79 -2.60 -10.63
CA ARG A 68 21.96 -1.45 -10.26
C ARG A 68 20.65 -1.60 -11.02
N ALA A 69 19.53 -1.43 -10.33
CA ALA A 69 18.21 -1.41 -10.93
C ALA A 69 18.22 -0.52 -12.18
N HIS A 70 18.25 -1.13 -13.37
CA HIS A 70 18.16 -0.40 -14.62
C HIS A 70 16.68 -0.20 -14.90
N ILE A 71 16.27 1.05 -15.05
CA ILE A 71 14.88 1.37 -15.37
C ILE A 71 14.68 0.96 -16.83
N LEU A 72 13.93 -0.13 -17.05
CA LEU A 72 13.41 -0.48 -18.36
C LEU A 72 12.19 0.42 -18.58
N ASN A 73 12.41 1.66 -19.03
CA ASN A 73 11.37 2.69 -19.28
C ASN A 73 10.39 2.30 -20.42
N GLU A 74 9.93 1.06 -20.44
CA GLU A 74 8.81 0.60 -21.23
C GLU A 74 7.54 1.05 -20.50
N GLU A 75 7.03 2.21 -20.91
CA GLU A 75 5.75 2.73 -20.45
C GLU A 75 4.63 2.03 -21.20
N ILE A 76 3.84 1.23 -20.48
CA ILE A 76 2.68 0.55 -21.04
C ILE A 76 1.43 1.17 -20.44
N THR A 77 0.63 1.84 -21.28
CA THR A 77 -0.72 2.28 -20.91
C THR A 77 -1.66 1.08 -20.88
N ILE A 78 -2.62 1.08 -19.96
CA ILE A 78 -3.63 0.03 -19.88
C ILE A 78 -4.60 0.20 -21.05
N ALA A 79 -4.46 -0.65 -22.07
CA ALA A 79 -5.26 -0.59 -23.29
C ALA A 79 -6.74 -0.92 -23.03
N GLN A 80 -7.61 -0.32 -23.83
CA GLN A 80 -9.02 -0.69 -23.91
C GLN A 80 -9.18 -2.08 -24.52
N VAL A 81 -10.26 -2.74 -24.13
CA VAL A 81 -10.68 -4.04 -24.63
C VAL A 81 -11.99 -3.85 -25.39
N LYS A 82 -12.06 -4.31 -26.64
CA LYS A 82 -13.27 -4.16 -27.48
C LYS A 82 -14.44 -5.00 -26.96
N GLU A 83 -14.15 -6.22 -26.54
CA GLU A 83 -15.16 -7.19 -26.12
C GLU A 83 -14.77 -7.85 -24.79
N MET A 84 -15.74 -7.95 -23.89
CA MET A 84 -15.59 -8.62 -22.61
C MET A 84 -16.29 -9.98 -22.64
N PRO A 85 -15.71 -11.02 -22.02
CA PRO A 85 -16.41 -12.29 -21.89
C PRO A 85 -17.72 -12.08 -21.12
N SER A 86 -18.82 -12.58 -21.69
CA SER A 86 -20.13 -12.50 -21.04
C SER A 86 -20.12 -13.32 -19.75
N MET A 87 -20.19 -12.63 -18.62
CA MET A 87 -20.27 -13.22 -17.29
C MET A 87 -21.42 -12.57 -16.54
N LYS A 88 -22.28 -13.41 -15.94
CA LYS A 88 -23.35 -12.92 -15.08
C LYS A 88 -22.74 -12.32 -13.81
N PRO A 89 -23.09 -11.09 -13.43
CA PRO A 89 -22.68 -10.54 -12.13
C PRO A 89 -23.13 -11.46 -11.00
N THR A 90 -22.21 -11.75 -10.08
CA THR A 90 -22.51 -12.44 -8.82
C THR A 90 -23.50 -11.61 -8.00
N ARG A 91 -23.28 -10.30 -7.95
CA ARG A 91 -24.10 -9.37 -7.18
C ARG A 91 -24.17 -8.03 -7.90
N PHE A 92 -25.30 -7.35 -7.80
CA PHE A 92 -25.44 -5.95 -8.20
C PHE A 92 -25.56 -5.08 -6.95
N VAL A 93 -24.71 -4.06 -6.83
CA VAL A 93 -24.78 -3.08 -5.75
C VAL A 93 -25.43 -1.83 -6.33
N LYS A 94 -26.70 -1.63 -5.97
CA LYS A 94 -27.46 -0.45 -6.34
C LYS A 94 -27.30 0.61 -5.25
N ASN A 95 -26.67 1.72 -5.61
CA ASN A 95 -26.52 2.89 -4.76
C ASN A 95 -27.34 4.06 -5.33
N VAL A 96 -27.50 5.13 -4.54
CA VAL A 96 -28.37 6.28 -4.87
C VAL A 96 -27.77 7.20 -5.94
N GLY A 97 -26.44 7.19 -6.11
CA GLY A 97 -25.72 8.01 -7.08
C GLY A 97 -25.60 7.33 -8.44
N ASP A 98 -26.03 8.05 -9.49
CA ASP A 98 -25.80 7.65 -10.87
C ASP A 98 -24.70 8.54 -11.47
N MET A 99 -23.51 7.97 -11.66
CA MET A 99 -22.42 8.64 -12.40
C MET A 99 -22.57 8.49 -13.93
N GLY A 100 -23.61 7.80 -14.41
CA GLY A 100 -23.75 7.41 -15.81
C GLY A 100 -22.71 6.39 -16.28
N LEU A 101 -21.92 5.82 -15.36
CA LEU A 101 -20.88 4.83 -15.66
C LEU A 101 -21.38 3.43 -15.35
N GLU A 102 -21.27 2.53 -16.34
CA GLU A 102 -21.51 1.11 -16.13
C GLU A 102 -20.21 0.44 -15.65
N LEU A 103 -20.14 0.14 -14.36
CA LEU A 103 -18.96 -0.39 -13.68
C LEU A 103 -19.11 -1.87 -13.36
N THR A 104 -18.06 -2.66 -13.62
CA THR A 104 -17.97 -4.07 -13.22
C THR A 104 -16.68 -4.32 -12.44
N LEU A 105 -16.79 -4.68 -11.17
CA LEU A 105 -15.69 -4.96 -10.26
C LEU A 105 -15.45 -6.47 -10.13
N TYR A 106 -14.27 -6.91 -10.58
CA TYR A 106 -13.73 -8.25 -10.32
C TYR A 106 -12.97 -8.23 -9.01
N GLN A 107 -13.40 -9.02 -8.03
CA GLN A 107 -12.82 -8.97 -6.70
C GLN A 107 -12.77 -10.32 -5.97
N TYR A 108 -12.12 -10.29 -4.80
CA TYR A 108 -12.42 -11.20 -3.69
C TYR A 108 -13.08 -10.39 -2.58
N GLN A 109 -14.19 -10.87 -2.04
CA GLN A 109 -14.98 -10.15 -1.04
C GLN A 109 -14.17 -9.72 0.18
N THR A 110 -13.26 -10.56 0.67
CA THR A 110 -12.49 -10.31 1.90
C THR A 110 -11.06 -9.84 1.65
N CYS A 111 -10.73 -9.47 0.41
CA CYS A 111 -9.42 -8.93 0.06
C CYS A 111 -9.35 -7.44 0.44
N PRO A 112 -8.33 -6.99 1.21
CA PRO A 112 -8.21 -5.60 1.64
C PRO A 112 -8.10 -4.61 0.48
N PHE A 113 -7.48 -5.01 -0.63
CA PHE A 113 -7.40 -4.20 -1.83
C PHE A 113 -8.76 -4.01 -2.51
N CYS A 114 -9.62 -5.04 -2.47
CA CYS A 114 -10.97 -4.98 -3.03
C CYS A 114 -11.92 -4.20 -2.12
N CYS A 115 -11.86 -4.45 -0.81
CA CYS A 115 -12.58 -3.70 0.21
C CYS A 115 -12.30 -2.19 0.11
N LYS A 116 -11.07 -1.78 -0.21
CA LYS A 116 -10.72 -0.37 -0.46
C LYS A 116 -11.45 0.24 -1.65
N VAL A 117 -11.56 -0.49 -2.78
CA VAL A 117 -12.32 -0.02 -3.94
C VAL A 117 -13.81 0.05 -3.62
N ARG A 118 -14.36 -0.97 -2.94
CA ARG A 118 -15.76 -0.96 -2.49
C ARG A 118 -16.04 0.19 -1.53
N ALA A 119 -15.18 0.42 -0.53
CA ALA A 119 -15.33 1.54 0.40
C ALA A 119 -15.41 2.89 -0.34
N PHE A 120 -14.62 3.08 -1.39
CA PHE A 120 -14.71 4.27 -2.24
C PHE A 120 -16.04 4.33 -3.01
N LEU A 121 -16.39 3.27 -3.74
CA LEU A 121 -17.62 3.23 -4.54
C LEU A 121 -18.86 3.44 -3.68
N ASP A 122 -18.92 2.74 -2.54
CA ASP A 122 -20.01 2.82 -1.58
C ASP A 122 -20.04 4.22 -0.93
N TYR A 123 -18.91 4.82 -0.53
CA TYR A 123 -18.90 6.16 0.06
C TYR A 123 -19.46 7.25 -0.86
N TYR A 124 -19.13 7.19 -2.15
CA TYR A 124 -19.64 8.14 -3.16
C TYR A 124 -20.98 7.72 -3.77
N GLY A 125 -21.61 6.65 -3.26
CA GLY A 125 -22.91 6.20 -3.71
C GLY A 125 -22.93 5.69 -5.15
N ILE A 126 -21.82 5.16 -5.65
CA ILE A 126 -21.65 4.71 -7.04
C ILE A 126 -22.17 3.29 -7.19
N SER A 127 -23.08 3.05 -8.14
CA SER A 127 -23.56 1.70 -8.45
C SER A 127 -22.53 0.88 -9.25
N TYR A 128 -22.44 -0.43 -8.99
CA TYR A 128 -21.53 -1.33 -9.71
C TYR A 128 -22.01 -2.78 -9.71
N ASN A 129 -21.66 -3.50 -10.79
CA ASN A 129 -21.73 -4.95 -10.87
C ASN A 129 -20.51 -5.56 -10.17
N LEU A 130 -20.70 -6.69 -9.49
CA LEU A 130 -19.66 -7.42 -8.78
C LEU A 130 -19.55 -8.82 -9.37
N ILE A 131 -18.33 -9.20 -9.73
CA ILE A 131 -17.97 -10.56 -10.14
C ILE A 131 -17.00 -11.11 -9.10
N GLU A 132 -17.46 -12.11 -8.34
CA GLU A 132 -16.62 -12.78 -7.36
C GLU A 132 -15.69 -13.74 -8.11
N VAL A 133 -14.38 -13.54 -7.95
CA VAL A 133 -13.38 -14.33 -8.66
C VAL A 133 -13.02 -15.55 -7.82
N ASP A 134 -12.93 -16.73 -8.44
CA ASP A 134 -12.35 -17.91 -7.79
C ASP A 134 -10.85 -17.66 -7.49
N PRO A 135 -10.41 -17.69 -6.22
CA PRO A 135 -9.00 -17.51 -5.85
C PRO A 135 -8.07 -18.61 -6.35
N VAL A 136 -8.58 -19.80 -6.69
CA VAL A 136 -7.81 -20.94 -7.18
C VAL A 136 -7.68 -20.89 -8.69
N LEU A 137 -8.78 -21.03 -9.43
CA LEU A 137 -8.74 -21.16 -10.90
C LEU A 137 -8.70 -19.80 -11.61
N ARG A 138 -9.16 -18.73 -10.95
CA ARG A 138 -9.14 -17.34 -11.44
C ARG A 138 -9.70 -17.18 -12.86
N GLN A 139 -10.71 -17.99 -13.20
CA GLN A 139 -11.24 -18.08 -14.57
C GLN A 139 -11.82 -16.74 -15.05
N ALA A 140 -12.51 -16.03 -14.17
CA ALA A 140 -13.17 -14.75 -14.46
C ALA A 140 -12.21 -13.63 -14.89
N ILE A 141 -10.90 -13.76 -14.60
CA ILE A 141 -9.88 -12.77 -14.98
C ILE A 141 -8.90 -13.31 -16.04
N LYS A 142 -9.20 -14.45 -16.69
CA LYS A 142 -8.35 -15.06 -17.72
C LYS A 142 -8.16 -14.19 -18.97
N TRP A 143 -9.10 -13.28 -19.24
CA TRP A 143 -9.02 -12.30 -20.33
C TRP A 143 -7.97 -11.20 -20.09
N SER A 144 -7.66 -10.88 -18.83
CA SER A 144 -6.75 -9.77 -18.49
C SER A 144 -5.30 -10.22 -18.37
N PRO A 145 -4.31 -9.51 -18.93
CA PRO A 145 -2.90 -9.78 -18.64
C PRO A 145 -2.55 -9.55 -17.17
N TYR A 146 -3.34 -8.73 -16.45
CA TYR A 146 -3.21 -8.52 -15.02
C TYR A 146 -3.92 -9.64 -14.24
N ARG A 147 -3.13 -10.53 -13.62
CA ARG A 147 -3.63 -11.75 -12.95
C ARG A 147 -3.95 -11.57 -11.46
N LYS A 148 -4.28 -10.35 -11.04
CA LYS A 148 -4.59 -9.99 -9.65
C LYS A 148 -5.93 -9.23 -9.59
N VAL A 149 -6.53 -9.18 -8.41
CA VAL A 149 -7.71 -8.38 -8.11
C VAL A 149 -7.36 -7.25 -7.13
N PRO A 150 -8.12 -6.13 -7.09
CA PRO A 150 -9.27 -5.84 -7.94
C PRO A 150 -8.92 -5.46 -9.37
N ILE A 151 -9.85 -5.74 -10.29
CA ILE A 151 -9.91 -5.16 -11.64
C ILE A 151 -11.28 -4.50 -11.76
N LEU A 152 -11.32 -3.21 -12.05
CA LEU A 152 -12.56 -2.51 -12.34
C LEU A 152 -12.65 -2.28 -13.85
N VAL A 153 -13.74 -2.67 -14.47
CA VAL A 153 -13.99 -2.45 -15.89
C VAL A 153 -15.09 -1.42 -16.03
N VAL A 154 -14.82 -0.39 -16.82
CA VAL A 154 -15.79 0.66 -17.15
C VAL A 154 -16.18 0.51 -18.61
N LYS A 155 -17.49 0.49 -18.88
CA LYS A 155 -17.99 0.53 -20.25
C LYS A 155 -17.80 1.93 -20.83
N THR A 156 -17.25 1.98 -22.03
CA THR A 156 -17.02 3.21 -22.81
C THR A 156 -17.75 3.10 -24.14
N GLU A 157 -17.87 4.19 -24.89
CA GLU A 157 -18.46 4.16 -26.24
C GLU A 157 -17.75 3.16 -27.17
N ASP A 158 -16.41 3.10 -27.08
CA ASP A 158 -15.55 2.26 -27.93
C ASP A 158 -15.27 0.85 -27.35
N GLY A 159 -16.00 0.42 -26.31
CA GLY A 159 -15.82 -0.90 -25.69
C GLY A 159 -15.68 -0.81 -24.17
N TYR A 160 -14.54 -1.24 -23.64
CA TYR A 160 -14.30 -1.35 -22.20
C TYR A 160 -12.92 -0.86 -21.81
N GLN A 161 -12.84 -0.06 -20.75
CA GLN A 161 -11.59 0.38 -20.14
C GLN A 161 -11.36 -0.37 -18.82
N PRO A 162 -10.37 -1.29 -18.76
CA PRO A 162 -9.92 -1.87 -17.51
C PRO A 162 -9.10 -0.86 -16.71
N LEU A 163 -9.34 -0.83 -15.39
CA LEU A 163 -8.52 -0.19 -14.38
C LEU A 163 -8.03 -1.28 -13.45
N ILE A 164 -6.73 -1.30 -13.22
CA ILE A 164 -6.05 -2.31 -12.39
C ILE A 164 -5.41 -1.61 -11.21
N ASP A 165 -5.08 -2.40 -10.17
CA ASP A 165 -4.56 -1.90 -8.90
C ASP A 165 -5.56 -1.05 -8.12
N SER A 166 -5.85 -1.49 -6.89
CA SER A 166 -6.83 -0.83 -6.02
C SER A 166 -6.60 0.67 -5.78
N THR A 167 -5.35 1.13 -5.73
CA THR A 167 -5.04 2.54 -5.47
C THR A 167 -5.17 3.36 -6.74
N MET A 168 -4.71 2.83 -7.88
CA MET A 168 -4.92 3.48 -9.18
C MET A 168 -6.40 3.58 -9.51
N ILE A 169 -7.20 2.53 -9.27
CA ILE A 169 -8.66 2.56 -9.47
C ILE A 169 -9.27 3.73 -8.68
N VAL A 170 -8.98 3.83 -7.37
CA VAL A 170 -9.48 4.92 -6.52
C VAL A 170 -9.01 6.28 -7.01
N SER A 171 -7.74 6.43 -7.40
CA SER A 171 -7.20 7.70 -7.91
C SER A 171 -7.84 8.12 -9.23
N ALA A 172 -8.02 7.19 -10.17
CA ALA A 172 -8.61 7.47 -11.47
C ALA A 172 -10.09 7.86 -11.33
N LEU A 173 -10.87 7.13 -10.53
CA LEU A 173 -12.26 7.49 -10.25
C LEU A 173 -12.39 8.80 -9.46
N ALA A 174 -11.52 9.05 -8.48
CA ALA A 174 -11.49 10.32 -7.77
C ALA A 174 -11.13 11.48 -8.71
N SER A 175 -10.20 11.27 -9.64
CA SER A 175 -9.86 12.27 -10.66
C SER A 175 -11.06 12.54 -11.56
N TYR A 176 -11.78 11.49 -11.98
CA TYR A 176 -12.99 11.63 -12.78
C TYR A 176 -14.10 12.40 -12.05
N LEU A 177 -14.28 12.14 -10.75
CA LEU A 177 -15.30 12.78 -9.91
C LEU A 177 -15.02 14.26 -9.63
N PHE A 178 -13.75 14.61 -9.37
CA PHE A 178 -13.38 15.94 -8.91
C PHE A 178 -12.86 16.86 -10.02
N GLU A 179 -12.70 16.35 -11.24
CA GLU A 179 -12.31 17.15 -12.39
C GLU A 179 -13.52 17.90 -12.98
N ASP A 180 -13.44 19.23 -12.96
CA ASP A 180 -14.52 20.12 -13.41
C ASP A 180 -14.86 19.94 -14.91
N ASN A 181 -13.89 19.51 -15.73
CA ASN A 181 -14.02 19.35 -17.19
C ASN A 181 -14.47 17.96 -17.66
N LYS A 182 -14.87 17.04 -16.74
CA LYS A 182 -15.35 15.68 -17.06
C LYS A 182 -14.54 15.00 -18.18
N LYS A 183 -13.22 14.92 -18.00
CA LYS A 183 -12.37 14.15 -18.90
C LYS A 183 -12.87 12.71 -18.98
N ASP A 184 -12.78 12.15 -20.17
CA ASP A 184 -13.12 10.75 -20.38
C ASP A 184 -12.17 9.85 -19.58
N LEU A 185 -12.73 8.80 -18.97
CA LEU A 185 -11.95 7.91 -18.12
C LEU A 185 -10.74 7.28 -18.83
N PRO A 186 -10.81 6.89 -20.13
CA PRO A 186 -9.63 6.47 -20.89
C PRO A 186 -8.50 7.50 -20.94
N GLU A 187 -8.79 8.80 -20.97
CA GLU A 187 -7.75 9.84 -20.92
C GLU A 187 -7.11 9.93 -19.55
N ILE A 188 -7.90 9.82 -18.49
CA ILE A 188 -7.41 9.79 -17.11
C ILE A 188 -6.49 8.59 -16.89
N VAL A 189 -6.83 7.42 -17.44
CA VAL A 189 -6.01 6.19 -17.33
C VAL A 189 -4.62 6.37 -17.93
N LYS A 190 -4.46 7.19 -18.99
CA LYS A 190 -3.13 7.49 -19.57
C LYS A 190 -2.19 8.20 -18.59
N CYS A 191 -2.72 8.88 -17.57
CA CYS A 191 -1.92 9.53 -16.53
C CYS A 191 -1.32 8.54 -15.50
N PHE A 192 -1.66 7.25 -15.59
CA PHE A 192 -1.18 6.18 -14.71
C PHE A 192 -0.43 5.09 -15.50
N PRO A 193 0.71 5.41 -16.16
CA PRO A 193 1.44 4.43 -16.95
C PRO A 193 2.04 3.33 -16.07
N ASN A 194 2.09 2.11 -16.60
CA ASN A 194 2.77 1.00 -15.97
C ASN A 194 4.23 0.97 -16.42
N VAL A 195 5.15 1.09 -15.47
CA VAL A 195 6.59 1.11 -15.72
C VAL A 195 7.22 -0.15 -15.17
N SER A 196 8.05 -0.79 -15.99
CA SER A 196 8.83 -1.95 -15.57
C SER A 196 10.23 -1.55 -15.09
N TYR A 197 10.72 -2.18 -14.03
CA TYR A 197 12.10 -2.00 -13.56
C TYR A 197 12.64 -3.32 -13.05
N VAL A 198 13.95 -3.49 -13.10
CA VAL A 198 14.62 -4.64 -12.47
C VAL A 198 15.03 -4.22 -11.06
N ASP A 199 14.62 -4.95 -10.04
CA ASP A 199 15.03 -4.65 -8.67
C ASP A 199 16.48 -5.05 -8.36
N ASP A 200 16.95 -4.73 -7.16
CA ASP A 200 18.32 -5.05 -6.70
C ASP A 200 18.61 -6.57 -6.64
N ASP A 201 17.56 -7.40 -6.68
CA ASP A 201 17.63 -8.85 -6.72
C ASP A 201 17.59 -9.40 -8.17
N GLY A 202 17.52 -8.53 -9.18
CA GLY A 202 17.47 -8.90 -10.59
C GLY A 202 16.06 -9.29 -11.09
N LEU A 203 15.01 -9.06 -10.30
CA LEU A 203 13.63 -9.39 -10.65
C LEU A 203 12.94 -8.22 -11.37
N LYS A 204 12.37 -8.50 -12.54
CA LYS A 204 11.50 -7.54 -13.25
C LYS A 204 10.23 -7.31 -12.42
N LYS A 205 10.05 -6.09 -11.91
CA LYS A 205 8.86 -5.58 -11.23
C LYS A 205 8.16 -4.57 -12.14
N ASN A 206 6.85 -4.47 -11.95
CA ASN A 206 6.01 -3.51 -12.63
C ASN A 206 5.35 -2.64 -11.57
N GLU A 207 5.37 -1.33 -11.77
CA GLU A 207 4.76 -0.35 -10.87
C GLU A 207 3.97 0.68 -11.67
N ILE A 208 2.79 1.03 -11.15
CA ILE A 208 1.95 2.04 -11.77
C ILE A 208 2.37 3.40 -11.23
N MET A 209 2.88 4.24 -12.13
CA MET A 209 3.24 5.61 -11.79
C MET A 209 2.01 6.41 -11.39
N ASN A 210 2.23 7.41 -10.54
CA ASN A 210 1.21 8.34 -10.08
C ASN A 210 0.01 7.70 -9.38
N ARG A 211 0.02 6.41 -9.03
CA ARG A 211 -1.15 5.71 -8.48
C ARG A 211 -1.76 6.32 -7.22
N TYR A 212 -1.04 7.17 -6.49
CA TYR A 212 -1.55 7.92 -5.33
C TYR A 212 -2.02 9.35 -5.67
N PHE A 213 -1.73 9.87 -6.85
CA PHE A 213 -2.07 11.23 -7.27
C PHE A 213 -3.47 11.29 -7.87
N ILE A 214 -4.18 12.36 -7.54
CA ILE A 214 -5.44 12.74 -8.18
C ILE A 214 -5.08 13.75 -9.27
N MET A 215 -5.53 13.51 -10.49
CA MET A 215 -5.26 14.33 -11.66
C MET A 215 -6.31 15.42 -11.74
N LEU A 216 -6.00 16.62 -11.24
CA LEU A 216 -6.87 17.80 -11.27
C LEU A 216 -6.25 18.89 -12.14
N ASN A 217 -6.98 19.42 -13.12
CA ASN A 217 -6.52 20.58 -13.89
C ASN A 217 -6.84 21.90 -13.17
N ASN A 218 -5.87 22.82 -13.19
CA ASN A 218 -6.09 24.26 -13.16
C ASN A 218 -6.89 24.84 -11.97
N ARG A 219 -6.62 24.39 -10.74
CA ARG A 219 -7.18 25.02 -9.53
C ARG A 219 -6.29 26.18 -9.09
N LYS A 220 -6.88 27.34 -8.79
CA LYS A 220 -6.15 28.56 -8.38
C LYS A 220 -5.38 28.41 -7.06
N ASP A 221 -5.69 27.38 -6.26
CA ASP A 221 -5.12 27.12 -4.93
C ASP A 221 -4.21 25.87 -4.89
N LEU A 222 -3.30 25.74 -5.86
CA LEU A 222 -2.41 24.57 -6.00
C LEU A 222 -1.64 24.21 -4.72
N GLN A 223 -1.18 25.20 -3.94
CA GLN A 223 -0.39 24.94 -2.73
C GLN A 223 -1.20 24.30 -1.60
N ALA A 224 -2.40 24.81 -1.33
CA ALA A 224 -3.26 24.26 -0.26
C ALA A 224 -3.77 22.87 -0.62
N ILE A 225 -4.12 22.66 -1.91
CA ILE A 225 -4.49 21.35 -2.45
C ILE A 225 -3.32 20.39 -2.33
N GLU A 226 -2.11 20.78 -2.77
CA GLU A 226 -0.95 19.91 -2.73
C GLU A 226 -0.53 19.53 -1.30
N GLN A 227 -0.66 20.43 -0.33
CA GLN A 227 -0.41 20.10 1.07
C GLN A 227 -1.41 19.09 1.62
N LYS A 228 -2.72 19.29 1.37
CA LYS A 228 -3.79 18.36 1.79
C LYS A 228 -3.63 17.00 1.09
N SER A 229 -3.35 17.02 -0.21
CA SER A 229 -3.12 15.82 -1.01
C SER A 229 -1.84 15.09 -0.60
N SER A 230 -0.76 15.78 -0.24
CA SER A 230 0.49 15.13 0.18
C SER A 230 0.32 14.27 1.43
N GLU A 231 -0.44 14.77 2.41
CA GLU A 231 -0.75 14.00 3.62
C GLU A 231 -1.65 12.80 3.33
N GLU A 232 -2.71 13.01 2.56
CA GLU A 232 -3.59 11.91 2.15
C GLU A 232 -2.78 10.82 1.42
N ARG A 233 -1.92 11.21 0.48
CA ARG A 233 -1.03 10.29 -0.26
C ARG A 233 -0.12 9.50 0.67
N LYS A 234 0.47 10.15 1.68
CA LYS A 234 1.30 9.49 2.69
C LYS A 234 0.54 8.38 3.39
N TRP A 235 -0.68 8.65 3.83
CA TRP A 235 -1.49 7.67 4.57
C TRP A 235 -2.06 6.56 3.69
N ARG A 236 -2.44 6.86 2.45
CA ARG A 236 -2.81 5.83 1.46
C ARG A 236 -1.64 4.89 1.18
N LYS A 237 -0.42 5.43 1.02
CA LYS A 237 0.79 4.62 0.87
C LYS A 237 1.07 3.78 2.11
N TRP A 238 0.93 4.34 3.32
CA TRP A 238 1.11 3.61 4.57
C TRP A 238 0.10 2.45 4.70
N ALA A 239 -1.16 2.66 4.33
CA ALA A 239 -2.18 1.60 4.37
C ALA A 239 -1.78 0.40 3.50
N ASP A 240 -1.26 0.66 2.30
CA ASP A 240 -0.87 -0.36 1.31
C ASP A 240 0.47 -1.04 1.61
N SER A 241 1.38 -0.37 2.30
CA SER A 241 2.77 -0.83 2.49
C SER A 241 3.11 -1.25 3.91
N VAL A 242 2.25 -0.92 4.89
CA VAL A 242 2.47 -1.23 6.30
C VAL A 242 1.25 -1.91 6.88
N LEU A 243 0.11 -1.22 6.92
CA LEU A 243 -1.08 -1.71 7.62
C LEU A 243 -1.52 -3.07 7.07
N VAL A 244 -1.66 -3.21 5.75
CA VAL A 244 -2.11 -4.47 5.13
C VAL A 244 -1.24 -5.67 5.48
N HIS A 245 0.07 -5.47 5.70
CA HIS A 245 0.99 -6.56 6.04
C HIS A 245 0.85 -7.05 7.49
N THR A 246 0.12 -6.32 8.33
CA THR A 246 -0.24 -6.78 9.68
C THR A 246 -1.44 -7.73 9.68
N LEU A 247 -2.30 -7.69 8.66
CA LEU A 247 -3.59 -8.40 8.66
C LEU A 247 -3.41 -9.92 8.56
N SER A 248 -2.76 -10.42 7.51
CA SER A 248 -2.65 -11.87 7.27
C SER A 248 -1.99 -12.62 8.44
N PRO A 249 -0.86 -12.15 9.02
CA PRO A 249 -0.30 -12.80 10.22
C PRO A 249 -1.23 -12.78 11.42
N ASN A 250 -2.14 -11.79 11.51
CA ASN A 250 -3.12 -11.70 12.58
C ASN A 250 -4.31 -12.65 12.36
N VAL A 251 -4.92 -12.70 11.18
CA VAL A 251 -6.08 -13.58 10.95
C VAL A 251 -5.72 -15.07 10.84
N TYR A 252 -4.45 -15.38 10.55
CA TYR A 252 -3.96 -16.76 10.40
C TYR A 252 -2.94 -17.14 11.48
N ARG A 253 -3.03 -16.54 12.67
CA ARG A 253 -2.04 -16.73 13.75
C ARG A 253 -1.97 -18.19 14.23
N THR A 254 -3.13 -18.81 14.41
CA THR A 254 -3.29 -20.24 14.77
C THR A 254 -4.06 -20.98 13.68
N SER A 255 -4.03 -22.31 13.72
CA SER A 255 -4.81 -23.16 12.81
C SER A 255 -6.32 -22.91 12.93
N GLU A 256 -6.80 -22.72 14.16
CA GLU A 256 -8.20 -22.49 14.48
C GLU A 256 -8.66 -21.12 13.97
N GLU A 257 -7.85 -20.07 14.21
CA GLU A 257 -8.11 -18.73 13.68
C GLU A 257 -8.11 -18.72 12.15
N ALA A 258 -7.22 -19.49 11.52
CA ALA A 258 -7.16 -19.59 10.08
C ALA A 258 -8.41 -20.28 9.50
N LEU A 259 -8.82 -21.41 10.08
CA LEU A 259 -10.04 -22.09 9.66
C LEU A 259 -11.28 -21.24 9.90
N GLN A 260 -11.37 -20.55 11.05
CA GLN A 260 -12.45 -19.60 11.35
C GLN A 260 -12.51 -18.48 10.31
N SER A 261 -11.36 -17.91 9.94
CA SER A 261 -11.29 -16.85 8.92
C SER A 261 -11.76 -17.36 7.55
N PHE A 262 -11.34 -18.55 7.12
CA PHE A 262 -11.78 -19.11 5.83
C PHE A 262 -13.26 -19.48 5.79
N ASN A 263 -13.82 -19.99 6.90
CA ASN A 263 -15.27 -20.20 6.99
C ASN A 263 -16.03 -18.88 6.88
N TRP A 264 -15.57 -17.85 7.59
CA TRP A 264 -16.13 -16.50 7.47
C TRP A 264 -16.02 -15.96 6.05
N PHE A 265 -14.88 -16.14 5.37
CA PHE A 265 -14.70 -15.70 3.98
C PHE A 265 -15.63 -16.42 3.02
N SER A 266 -15.87 -17.71 3.24
CA SER A 266 -16.84 -18.49 2.48
C SER A 266 -18.27 -17.99 2.67
N GLU A 267 -18.62 -17.54 3.87
CA GLU A 267 -19.95 -17.02 4.19
C GLU A 267 -20.17 -15.65 3.55
N VAL A 268 -19.30 -14.68 3.84
CA VAL A 268 -19.48 -13.31 3.34
C VAL A 268 -19.25 -13.18 1.83
N GLY A 269 -18.39 -14.02 1.25
CA GLY A 269 -18.18 -14.11 -0.19
C GLY A 269 -19.25 -14.93 -0.92
N GLU A 270 -20.24 -15.46 -0.21
CA GLU A 270 -21.31 -16.29 -0.75
C GLU A 270 -20.77 -17.43 -1.63
N TRP A 271 -19.66 -18.06 -1.21
CA TRP A 271 -18.96 -19.07 -2.02
C TRP A 271 -19.84 -20.29 -2.31
N GLU A 272 -20.83 -20.55 -1.47
CA GLU A 272 -21.83 -21.59 -1.70
C GLU A 272 -22.70 -21.34 -2.94
N ALA A 273 -23.03 -20.08 -3.22
CA ALA A 273 -23.82 -19.70 -4.38
C ALA A 273 -22.94 -19.53 -5.64
N ASN A 274 -21.66 -19.22 -5.46
CA ASN A 274 -20.75 -18.86 -6.55
C ASN A 274 -19.87 -20.00 -7.05
N PHE A 275 -19.57 -21.01 -6.21
CA PHE A 275 -18.60 -22.06 -6.53
C PHE A 275 -19.14 -23.46 -6.21
N PRO A 276 -18.73 -24.50 -6.97
CA PRO A 276 -19.04 -25.88 -6.65
C PRO A 276 -18.59 -26.28 -5.23
N SER A 277 -19.38 -27.10 -4.55
CA SER A 277 -19.13 -27.47 -3.15
C SER A 277 -17.73 -28.05 -2.90
N TRP A 278 -17.20 -28.83 -3.84
CA TRP A 278 -15.86 -29.40 -3.72
C TRP A 278 -14.76 -28.34 -3.79
N GLU A 279 -14.89 -27.33 -4.67
CA GLU A 279 -13.96 -26.19 -4.77
C GLU A 279 -14.02 -25.38 -3.48
N ARG A 280 -15.23 -25.12 -2.97
CA ARG A 280 -15.44 -24.44 -1.69
C ARG A 280 -14.72 -25.15 -0.54
N TYR A 281 -14.91 -26.46 -0.38
CA TYR A 281 -14.24 -27.21 0.68
C TYR A 281 -12.72 -27.21 0.52
N LEU A 282 -12.20 -27.34 -0.71
CA LEU A 282 -10.77 -27.22 -0.99
C LEU A 282 -10.24 -25.84 -0.56
N MET A 283 -10.91 -24.76 -0.97
CA MET A 283 -10.55 -23.39 -0.61
C MET A 283 -10.52 -23.18 0.90
N ILE A 284 -11.51 -23.70 1.63
CA ILE A 284 -11.59 -23.54 3.09
C ILE A 284 -10.46 -24.31 3.78
N TYR A 285 -10.37 -25.63 3.59
CA TYR A 285 -9.48 -26.47 4.40
C TYR A 285 -8.02 -26.39 3.96
N VAL A 286 -7.77 -26.48 2.64
CA VAL A 286 -6.41 -26.40 2.09
C VAL A 286 -5.91 -24.96 2.15
N GLY A 287 -6.77 -23.99 1.85
CA GLY A 287 -6.44 -22.57 1.94
C GLY A 287 -6.09 -22.14 3.36
N ALA A 288 -6.89 -22.52 4.38
CA ALA A 288 -6.58 -22.22 5.77
C ALA A 288 -5.23 -22.80 6.21
N SER A 289 -4.96 -24.06 5.87
CA SER A 289 -3.70 -24.73 6.20
C SER A 289 -2.49 -24.05 5.55
N ALA A 290 -2.60 -23.69 4.26
CA ALA A 290 -1.56 -22.97 3.54
C ALA A 290 -1.34 -21.56 4.12
N MET A 291 -2.41 -20.83 4.40
CA MET A 291 -2.33 -19.46 4.91
C MET A 291 -1.82 -19.38 6.34
N TRP A 292 -2.05 -20.39 7.19
CA TRP A 292 -1.41 -20.50 8.50
C TRP A 292 0.13 -20.59 8.39
N LEU A 293 0.63 -21.41 7.47
CA LEU A 293 2.08 -21.52 7.21
C LEU A 293 2.65 -20.23 6.59
N ILE A 294 1.92 -19.65 5.64
CA ILE A 294 2.31 -18.38 5.00
C ILE A 294 2.29 -17.24 6.02
N GLY A 295 1.30 -17.17 6.92
CA GLY A 295 1.18 -16.17 7.98
C GLY A 295 2.41 -16.14 8.88
N LYS A 296 2.94 -17.31 9.26
CA LYS A 296 4.21 -17.43 10.00
C LYS A 296 5.41 -16.89 9.22
N ARG A 297 5.48 -17.12 7.90
CA ARG A 297 6.54 -16.59 7.03
C ARG A 297 6.41 -15.08 6.86
N LEU A 298 5.19 -14.57 6.71
CA LEU A 298 4.89 -13.14 6.58
C LEU A 298 5.22 -12.38 7.86
N LYS A 299 4.94 -12.95 9.04
CA LYS A 299 5.39 -12.41 10.34
C LYS A 299 6.89 -12.11 10.32
N LYS A 300 7.71 -13.07 9.87
CA LYS A 300 9.17 -12.90 9.78
C LYS A 300 9.59 -11.92 8.69
N ARG A 301 8.97 -11.98 7.50
CA ARG A 301 9.29 -11.13 6.35
C ARG A 301 9.03 -9.65 6.62
N HIS A 302 7.96 -9.34 7.34
CA HIS A 302 7.54 -7.97 7.65
C HIS A 302 8.00 -7.51 9.03
N ASN A 303 8.93 -8.24 9.67
CA ASN A 303 9.52 -7.90 10.96
C ASN A 303 8.48 -7.57 12.04
N LEU A 304 7.37 -8.32 12.07
CA LEU A 304 6.34 -8.14 13.08
C LEU A 304 6.83 -8.65 14.45
N LYS A 305 6.27 -8.06 15.51
CA LYS A 305 6.53 -8.48 16.90
C LYS A 305 6.15 -9.94 17.12
N ASP A 306 6.68 -10.52 18.20
CA ASP A 306 6.40 -11.91 18.53
C ASP A 306 4.91 -12.19 18.74
N ASP A 307 4.26 -11.30 19.48
CA ASP A 307 2.82 -11.18 19.42
C ASP A 307 2.42 -10.25 18.25
N VAL A 308 1.91 -10.88 17.20
CA VAL A 308 1.44 -10.18 15.99
C VAL A 308 0.28 -9.24 16.28
N ARG A 309 -0.51 -9.49 17.35
CA ARG A 309 -1.60 -8.61 17.78
C ARG A 309 -1.08 -7.25 18.19
N GLN A 310 0.01 -7.20 18.95
CA GLN A 310 0.65 -5.93 19.33
C GLN A 310 1.07 -5.11 18.11
N SER A 311 1.55 -5.76 17.05
CA SER A 311 1.93 -5.04 15.82
C SER A 311 0.71 -4.39 15.16
N LEU A 312 -0.43 -5.10 15.11
CA LEU A 312 -1.68 -4.53 14.61
C LEU A 312 -2.18 -3.37 15.51
N TYR A 313 -2.08 -3.52 16.83
CA TYR A 313 -2.50 -2.49 17.77
C TYR A 313 -1.66 -1.23 17.66
N ASP A 314 -0.35 -1.38 17.51
CA ASP A 314 0.57 -0.26 17.34
C ASP A 314 0.25 0.53 16.07
N GLU A 315 0.01 -0.14 14.95
CA GLU A 315 -0.34 0.50 13.68
C GLU A 315 -1.71 1.20 13.76
N CYS A 316 -2.72 0.57 14.37
CA CYS A 316 -4.02 1.21 14.59
C CYS A 316 -3.93 2.42 15.55
N ASN A 317 -3.13 2.32 16.62
CA ASN A 317 -2.91 3.43 17.54
C ASN A 317 -2.06 4.55 16.89
N TYR A 318 -1.15 4.21 15.99
CA TYR A 318 -0.40 5.18 15.18
C TYR A 318 -1.33 5.96 14.25
N TRP A 319 -2.23 5.28 13.55
CA TRP A 319 -3.28 5.91 12.76
C TRP A 319 -4.17 6.84 13.59
N LEU A 320 -4.69 6.38 14.73
CA LEU A 320 -5.56 7.18 15.60
C LEU A 320 -4.86 8.43 16.14
N ARG A 321 -3.57 8.34 16.49
CA ARG A 321 -2.78 9.52 16.90
C ARG A 321 -2.69 10.54 15.79
N ALA A 322 -2.54 10.08 14.54
CA ALA A 322 -2.48 10.97 13.40
C ALA A 322 -3.83 11.64 13.13
N VAL A 323 -4.94 10.90 13.15
CA VAL A 323 -6.29 11.48 13.05
C VAL A 323 -6.52 12.51 14.16
N LYS A 324 -6.19 12.17 15.41
CA LYS A 324 -6.32 13.08 16.55
C LYS A 324 -5.47 14.35 16.38
N SER A 325 -4.28 14.25 15.80
CA SER A 325 -3.41 15.41 15.56
C SER A 325 -3.99 16.41 14.56
N LYS A 326 -4.94 15.99 13.71
CA LYS A 326 -5.68 16.86 12.81
C LYS A 326 -6.82 17.61 13.49
N GLY A 327 -7.31 17.11 14.63
CA GLY A 327 -8.43 17.70 15.37
C GLY A 327 -9.82 17.41 14.76
N GLY A 328 -9.90 16.50 13.78
CA GLY A 328 -11.17 16.05 13.18
C GLY A 328 -11.62 14.68 13.69
N GLN A 329 -12.83 14.27 13.27
CA GLN A 329 -13.32 12.90 13.47
C GLN A 329 -12.56 11.91 12.56
N PHE A 330 -12.13 12.39 11.39
CA PHE A 330 -11.43 11.63 10.36
C PHE A 330 -10.13 12.35 9.96
N MET A 331 -9.25 11.67 9.22
CA MET A 331 -8.06 12.30 8.63
C MET A 331 -8.44 13.45 7.68
N GLY A 332 -9.58 13.33 7.00
CA GLY A 332 -10.17 14.38 6.17
C GLY A 332 -10.75 15.59 6.93
N GLY A 333 -10.84 15.53 8.27
CA GLY A 333 -11.45 16.54 9.12
C GLY A 333 -12.81 16.09 9.65
N GLN A 334 -13.88 16.79 9.30
CA GLN A 334 -15.26 16.41 9.66
C GLN A 334 -15.82 15.32 8.76
N THR A 335 -15.37 15.25 7.51
CA THR A 335 -15.73 14.20 6.56
C THR A 335 -14.52 13.33 6.21
N PRO A 336 -14.72 12.05 5.90
CA PRO A 336 -13.64 11.17 5.44
C PRO A 336 -12.96 11.65 4.15
N ASN A 337 -11.64 11.45 4.03
CA ASN A 337 -10.92 11.60 2.75
C ASN A 337 -10.47 10.23 2.18
N LEU A 338 -9.70 10.21 1.09
CA LEU A 338 -9.29 8.94 0.48
C LEU A 338 -8.31 8.13 1.36
N ALA A 339 -7.61 8.78 2.30
CA ALA A 339 -6.79 8.06 3.28
C ALA A 339 -7.66 7.32 4.31
N ASP A 340 -8.71 7.96 4.81
CA ASP A 340 -9.68 7.30 5.69
C ASP A 340 -10.33 6.10 5.01
N LEU A 341 -10.78 6.25 3.76
CA LEU A 341 -11.34 5.17 2.96
C LEU A 341 -10.35 4.03 2.71
N ALA A 342 -9.06 4.35 2.49
CA ALA A 342 -8.03 3.34 2.32
C ALA A 342 -7.80 2.52 3.59
N VAL A 343 -7.68 3.19 4.75
CA VAL A 343 -7.48 2.51 6.04
C VAL A 343 -8.71 1.69 6.43
N TYR A 344 -9.91 2.26 6.24
CA TYR A 344 -11.17 1.54 6.49
C TYR A 344 -11.31 0.33 5.58
N GLY A 345 -11.02 0.48 4.29
CA GLY A 345 -11.05 -0.61 3.33
C GLY A 345 -10.10 -1.75 3.71
N VAL A 346 -8.89 -1.43 4.18
CA VAL A 346 -7.96 -2.46 4.68
C VAL A 346 -8.53 -3.16 5.92
N LEU A 347 -8.96 -2.42 6.94
CA LEU A 347 -9.46 -3.01 8.20
C LEU A 347 -10.77 -3.79 8.03
N SER A 348 -11.67 -3.35 7.15
CA SER A 348 -12.94 -4.03 6.91
C SER A 348 -12.78 -5.41 6.26
N SER A 349 -11.61 -5.69 5.66
CA SER A 349 -11.30 -7.02 5.11
C SER A 349 -11.18 -8.11 6.18
N ILE A 350 -10.99 -7.74 7.44
CA ILE A 350 -10.91 -8.67 8.57
C ILE A 350 -12.11 -8.53 9.52
N GLU A 351 -13.09 -7.68 9.19
CA GLU A 351 -14.33 -7.55 9.97
C GLU A 351 -15.03 -8.91 10.04
N GLY A 352 -15.35 -9.37 11.25
CA GLY A 352 -15.93 -10.70 11.53
C GLY A 352 -14.91 -11.78 11.92
N CYS A 353 -13.62 -11.57 11.65
CA CYS A 353 -12.56 -12.45 12.17
C CYS A 353 -12.31 -12.19 13.66
N LEU A 354 -11.79 -13.21 14.36
CA LEU A 354 -11.39 -13.08 15.77
C LEU A 354 -10.37 -11.95 15.99
N ALA A 355 -9.45 -11.75 15.04
CA ALA A 355 -8.47 -10.67 15.07
C ALA A 355 -9.10 -9.27 15.14
N PHE A 356 -10.22 -9.05 14.45
CA PHE A 356 -10.91 -7.76 14.46
C PHE A 356 -11.63 -7.52 15.79
N LYS A 357 -12.28 -8.54 16.35
CA LYS A 357 -12.88 -8.47 17.69
C LYS A 357 -11.81 -8.15 18.75
N ASP A 358 -10.65 -8.79 18.66
CA ASP A 358 -9.51 -8.56 19.55
C ASP A 358 -8.97 -7.12 19.43
N LEU A 359 -8.83 -6.63 18.20
CA LEU A 359 -8.46 -5.24 17.90
C LEU A 359 -9.42 -4.22 18.53
N LEU A 360 -10.73 -4.44 18.43
CA LEU A 360 -11.73 -3.54 19.03
C LEU A 360 -11.64 -3.51 20.57
N ASN A 361 -11.34 -4.64 21.20
CA ASN A 361 -11.24 -4.73 22.65
C ASN A 361 -9.95 -4.11 23.22
N ASN A 362 -8.86 -4.11 22.43
CA ASN A 362 -7.53 -3.69 22.90
C ASN A 362 -7.08 -2.33 22.37
N THR A 363 -7.90 -1.67 21.54
CA THR A 363 -7.58 -0.34 20.99
C THR A 363 -8.81 0.57 21.01
N LYS A 364 -8.60 1.86 20.76
CA LYS A 364 -9.68 2.85 20.63
C LYS A 364 -10.11 3.07 19.17
N ILE A 365 -9.89 2.08 18.29
CA ILE A 365 -10.21 2.21 16.86
C ILE A 365 -11.71 2.17 16.58
N GLY A 366 -12.49 1.55 17.46
CA GLY A 366 -13.93 1.32 17.29
C GLY A 366 -14.73 2.58 16.90
N PRO A 367 -14.67 3.69 17.67
CA PRO A 367 -15.41 4.91 17.34
C PRO A 367 -15.10 5.47 15.94
N TRP A 368 -13.82 5.47 15.54
CA TRP A 368 -13.43 5.90 14.19
C TRP A 368 -13.92 4.91 13.13
N TYR A 369 -13.77 3.59 13.37
CA TYR A 369 -14.16 2.56 12.41
C TYR A 369 -15.67 2.54 12.15
N PHE A 370 -16.49 2.58 13.21
CA PHE A 370 -17.94 2.56 13.06
C PHE A 370 -18.47 3.90 12.54
N GLY A 371 -17.81 5.03 12.87
CA GLY A 371 -18.08 6.31 12.21
C GLY A 371 -17.83 6.24 10.70
N MET A 372 -16.70 5.67 10.27
CA MET A 372 -16.42 5.43 8.85
C MET A 372 -17.47 4.53 8.20
N LYS A 373 -17.85 3.43 8.86
CA LYS A 373 -18.85 2.49 8.36
C LYS A 373 -20.20 3.18 8.15
N GLN A 374 -20.61 4.04 9.08
CA GLN A 374 -21.83 4.83 8.98
C GLN A 374 -21.77 5.78 7.77
N CYS A 375 -20.74 6.61 7.66
CA CYS A 375 -20.59 7.55 6.56
C CYS A 375 -20.60 6.87 5.18
N ILE A 376 -20.02 5.67 5.08
CA ILE A 376 -20.02 4.86 3.85
C ILE A 376 -21.42 4.31 3.55
N SER A 377 -22.13 3.79 4.56
CA SER A 377 -23.49 3.25 4.38
C SER A 377 -24.52 4.32 4.03
N GLU A 378 -24.30 5.55 4.49
CA GLU A 378 -25.15 6.71 4.18
C GLU A 378 -24.74 7.42 2.88
N HIS A 379 -23.73 6.89 2.17
CA HIS A 379 -23.18 7.47 0.95
C HIS A 379 -22.83 8.96 1.10
N GLU A 380 -22.27 9.37 2.24
CA GLU A 380 -22.05 10.79 2.54
C GLU A 380 -21.17 11.51 1.52
N GLY A 381 -20.26 10.79 0.87
CA GLY A 381 -19.42 11.32 -0.21
C GLY A 381 -20.23 11.80 -1.41
N ALA A 382 -21.40 11.22 -1.65
CA ALA A 382 -22.29 11.63 -2.74
C ALA A 382 -22.81 13.07 -2.58
N LYS A 383 -22.81 13.63 -1.36
CA LYS A 383 -23.17 15.04 -1.11
C LYS A 383 -22.09 16.04 -1.54
N SER A 384 -20.88 15.54 -1.80
CA SER A 384 -19.70 16.35 -2.14
C SER A 384 -19.39 16.35 -3.63
N ILE A 385 -20.16 15.61 -4.42
CA ILE A 385 -20.17 15.58 -5.89
C ILE A 385 -21.39 16.38 -6.33
#